data_AF-A0A817NT84-F1
#
_entry.id   AF-A0A817NT84-F1
#
_cell.length_a   1.000
_cell.length_b   1.000
_cell.length_c   1.000
_cell.angle_alpha   90.00
_cell.angle_beta   90.00
_cell.angle_gamma   90.00
#
_symmetry.space_group_name_H-M   'P 1'
#
loop_
_entity.id
_entity.type
_entity.pdbx_description
1 polymer ?
#
loop_
_entity_poly.entity_id
_entity_poly.type
_entity_poly.pdbx_seq_one_letter_code
_entity_poly.pdbx_strand_id
1 'polypeptide(L)'
;MSSTDDVLISSITIYLGLPILICGTLGNLFNIRLLWRIRHNPCVFIFLVTSFINCIVLFYGLLTRVLNVGFHFDWSTKNRIWCKTRATFSPASFLISFACTCLASVDRFLVSCRQEKYRKLSRLSIATWEIIVTIIFWLAIYIPYLVYTEIVRSPFTGILYCAFVGDAVFSNYQIYFAFPVYYGLLPSTVLTITGLLTYKNTNKLQINRQRQLVQKQITSMMLIQIPIILFSTLPYVIFTEYSTFTATMTKSDNQRTVELVMTNIVSITCYITFACPFFVFFSTSKTFREDAKMLFLCRKATLLRTNQVQPRFRNNMRYIQSISMRTNQIPCNFTTMVKNIKSTTVNEE
;
A
#
# COMPACT_ATOMS: atom_id res chain seq x y z
N MET A 1 17.05 -12.19 29.24
CA MET A 1 16.01 -11.18 28.98
C MET A 1 15.08 -11.21 30.17
N SER A 2 14.82 -10.07 30.81
CA SER A 2 13.87 -10.03 31.93
C SER A 2 12.47 -10.39 31.41
N SER A 3 11.72 -11.19 32.17
CA SER A 3 10.34 -11.55 31.82
C SER A 3 9.43 -10.33 31.61
N THR A 4 9.75 -9.19 32.21
CA THR A 4 9.02 -7.93 32.07
C THR A 4 9.15 -7.30 30.68
N ASP A 5 10.33 -7.39 30.07
CA ASP A 5 10.60 -6.72 28.80
C ASP A 5 9.87 -7.43 27.66
N ASP A 6 9.88 -8.77 27.69
CA ASP A 6 9.19 -9.63 26.73
C ASP A 6 7.68 -9.35 26.72
N VAL A 7 7.08 -9.19 27.91
CA VAL A 7 5.65 -8.86 28.06
C VAL A 7 5.33 -7.49 27.45
N LEU A 8 6.20 -6.49 27.64
CA LEU A 8 6.00 -5.15 27.08
C LEU A 8 6.04 -5.17 25.55
N ILE A 9 7.04 -5.83 24.96
CA ILE A 9 7.22 -5.91 23.50
C ILE A 9 6.06 -6.67 22.86
N SER A 10 5.64 -7.78 23.48
CA SER A 10 4.48 -8.56 23.05
C SER A 10 3.22 -7.68 23.05
N SER A 11 2.96 -6.97 24.15
CA SER A 11 1.80 -6.09 24.30
C SER A 11 1.78 -5.00 23.22
N ILE A 12 2.90 -4.30 23.01
CA ILE A 12 3.03 -3.27 21.96
C ILE A 12 2.73 -3.86 20.58
N THR A 13 3.27 -5.06 20.31
CA THR A 13 3.08 -5.73 19.02
C THR A 13 1.62 -6.09 18.77
N ILE A 14 0.90 -6.54 19.79
CA ILE A 14 -0.52 -6.87 19.68
C ILE A 14 -1.34 -5.58 19.49
N TYR A 15 -1.17 -4.60 20.38
CA TYR A 15 -2.01 -3.40 20.41
C TYR A 15 -1.77 -2.46 19.22
N LEU A 16 -0.57 -2.38 18.67
CA LEU A 16 -0.31 -1.62 17.45
C LEU A 16 -0.47 -2.46 16.18
N GLY A 17 0.01 -3.71 16.20
CA GLY A 17 0.04 -4.55 15.01
C GLY A 17 -1.33 -5.03 14.55
N LEU A 18 -2.22 -5.44 15.47
CA LEU A 18 -3.55 -5.94 15.08
C LEU A 18 -4.43 -4.85 14.44
N PRO A 19 -4.55 -3.63 14.99
CA PRO A 19 -5.31 -2.57 14.33
C PRO A 19 -4.76 -2.22 12.96
N ILE A 20 -3.43 -2.12 12.79
CA ILE A 20 -2.80 -1.86 11.48
C ILE A 20 -3.13 -2.99 10.50
N LEU A 21 -3.06 -4.25 10.95
CA LEU A 21 -3.39 -5.41 10.13
C LEU A 21 -4.86 -5.38 9.67
N ILE A 22 -5.81 -5.17 10.58
CA ILE A 22 -7.25 -5.18 10.28
C ILE A 22 -7.61 -3.99 9.38
N CYS A 23 -7.25 -2.77 9.79
CA CYS A 23 -7.56 -1.56 9.04
C CYS A 23 -6.84 -1.55 7.68
N GLY A 24 -5.59 -2.00 7.64
CA GLY A 24 -4.80 -2.05 6.42
C GLY A 24 -5.31 -3.08 5.42
N THR A 25 -5.68 -4.29 5.87
CA THR A 25 -6.22 -5.31 4.97
C THR A 25 -7.58 -4.90 4.40
N LEU A 26 -8.50 -4.43 5.25
CA LEU A 26 -9.79 -3.89 4.80
C LEU A 26 -9.61 -2.72 3.84
N GLY A 27 -8.73 -1.77 4.18
CA GLY A 27 -8.42 -0.62 3.34
C GLY A 27 -7.90 -1.02 1.95
N ASN A 28 -6.93 -1.94 1.89
CA ASN A 28 -6.41 -2.41 0.61
C ASN A 28 -7.46 -3.17 -0.21
N LEU A 29 -8.35 -3.95 0.41
CA LEU A 29 -9.46 -4.61 -0.29
C LEU A 29 -10.44 -3.59 -0.90
N PHE A 30 -10.76 -2.52 -0.18
CA PHE A 30 -11.57 -1.42 -0.73
C PHE A 30 -10.86 -0.69 -1.86
N ASN A 31 -9.56 -0.40 -1.71
CA ASN A 31 -8.74 0.18 -2.77
C ASN A 31 -8.76 -0.69 -4.03
N ILE A 32 -8.55 -2.00 -3.91
CA ILE A 32 -8.59 -2.91 -5.05
C ILE A 32 -9.92 -2.80 -5.77
N ARG A 33 -11.05 -2.86 -5.04
CA ARG A 33 -12.39 -2.76 -5.63
C ARG A 33 -12.61 -1.43 -6.36
N LEU A 34 -12.19 -0.32 -5.77
CA LEU A 34 -12.39 1.03 -6.30
C LEU A 34 -11.49 1.29 -7.51
N LEU A 35 -10.19 1.03 -7.38
CA LEU A 35 -9.19 1.26 -8.43
C LEU A 35 -9.41 0.34 -9.63
N TRP A 36 -9.98 -0.86 -9.44
CA TRP A 36 -10.30 -1.78 -10.54
C TRP A 36 -11.17 -1.14 -11.62
N ARG A 37 -12.13 -0.28 -11.24
CA ARG A 37 -13.03 0.39 -12.20
C ARG A 37 -12.32 1.40 -13.09
N ILE A 38 -11.26 2.02 -12.58
CA ILE A 38 -10.50 3.10 -13.24
C ILE A 38 -9.09 2.66 -13.67
N ARG A 39 -8.83 1.35 -13.71
CA ARG A 39 -7.53 0.72 -14.01
C ARG A 39 -6.92 1.03 -15.38
N HIS A 40 -7.65 1.71 -16.26
CA HIS A 40 -7.14 2.11 -17.57
C HIS A 40 -6.11 3.24 -17.49
N ASN A 41 -6.01 3.95 -16.36
CA ASN A 41 -4.96 4.92 -16.12
C ASN A 41 -3.69 4.25 -15.56
N PRO A 42 -2.49 4.50 -16.11
CA PRO A 42 -1.26 3.78 -15.75
C PRO A 42 -0.90 3.85 -14.27
N CYS A 43 -0.76 5.03 -13.64
CA CYS A 43 -0.48 5.03 -12.21
C CYS A 43 -1.62 4.52 -11.32
N VAL A 44 -2.88 4.62 -11.75
CA VAL A 44 -4.00 3.95 -11.03
C VAL A 44 -3.83 2.43 -11.09
N PHE A 45 -3.40 1.89 -12.24
CA PHE A 45 -3.06 0.48 -12.38
C PHE A 45 -1.87 0.08 -11.50
N ILE A 46 -0.83 0.91 -11.42
CA ILE A 46 0.30 0.69 -10.49
C ILE A 46 -0.23 0.65 -9.04
N PHE A 47 -1.04 1.61 -8.60
CA PHE A 47 -1.61 1.61 -7.25
C PHE A 47 -2.53 0.42 -6.97
N LEU A 48 -3.25 -0.08 -7.98
CA LEU A 48 -4.06 -1.29 -7.87
C LEU A 48 -3.15 -2.49 -7.56
N VAL A 49 -2.06 -2.67 -8.31
CA VAL A 49 -1.09 -3.73 -8.05
C VAL A 49 -0.42 -3.54 -6.70
N THR A 50 0.00 -2.32 -6.34
CA THR A 50 0.54 -2.01 -5.01
C THR A 50 -0.43 -2.41 -3.91
N SER A 51 -1.74 -2.23 -4.09
CA SER A 51 -2.74 -2.64 -3.08
C SER A 51 -2.79 -4.16 -2.88
N PHE A 52 -2.62 -4.96 -3.95
CA PHE A 52 -2.48 -6.42 -3.83
C PHE A 52 -1.20 -6.81 -3.10
N ILE A 53 -0.07 -6.19 -3.44
CA ILE A 53 1.21 -6.44 -2.77
C ILE A 53 1.15 -6.02 -1.29
N ASN A 54 0.50 -4.91 -0.97
CA ASN A 54 0.30 -4.45 0.40
C ASN A 54 -0.49 -5.47 1.24
N CYS A 55 -1.51 -6.13 0.67
CA CYS A 55 -2.17 -7.24 1.34
C CYS A 55 -1.16 -8.35 1.66
N ILE A 56 -0.29 -8.73 0.71
CA ILE A 56 0.76 -9.74 0.94
C ILE A 56 1.71 -9.30 2.05
N VAL A 57 2.16 -8.04 2.06
CA VAL A 57 3.04 -7.49 3.11
C VAL A 57 2.36 -7.56 4.49
N LEU A 58 1.08 -7.21 4.58
CA LEU A 58 0.34 -7.25 5.84
C LEU A 58 0.12 -8.70 6.34
N PHE A 59 -0.23 -9.64 5.46
CA PHE A 59 -0.46 -11.04 5.85
C PHE A 59 0.84 -11.82 6.07
N TYR A 60 1.85 -11.65 5.22
CA TYR A 60 3.08 -12.43 5.28
C TYR A 60 4.13 -11.78 6.21
N GLY A 61 4.15 -10.44 6.27
CA GLY A 61 5.04 -9.68 7.15
C GLY A 61 4.42 -9.43 8.53
N LEU A 62 3.35 -8.63 8.59
CA LEU A 62 2.82 -8.14 9.87
C LEU A 62 2.11 -9.24 10.68
N LEU A 63 1.20 -10.02 10.08
CA LEU A 63 0.51 -11.09 10.80
C LEU A 63 1.50 -12.12 11.35
N THR A 64 2.51 -12.52 10.57
CA THR A 64 3.53 -13.46 11.07
C THR A 64 4.39 -12.85 12.17
N ARG A 65 4.61 -11.53 12.18
CA ARG A 65 5.27 -10.82 13.27
C ARG A 65 4.39 -10.78 14.52
N VAL A 66 3.10 -10.47 14.38
CA VAL A 66 2.15 -10.45 15.50
C VAL A 66 2.02 -11.83 16.14
N LEU A 67 1.93 -12.89 15.34
CA LEU A 67 1.90 -14.26 15.85
C LEU A 67 3.21 -14.63 16.57
N ASN A 68 4.37 -14.29 15.99
CA ASN A 68 5.66 -14.62 16.58
C ASN A 68 5.95 -13.81 17.86
N VAL A 69 5.97 -12.49 17.75
CA VAL A 69 6.40 -11.60 18.84
C VAL A 69 5.27 -11.33 19.84
N GLY A 70 4.03 -11.20 19.37
CA GLY A 70 2.87 -10.97 20.23
C GLY A 70 2.41 -12.24 20.94
N PHE A 71 2.15 -13.31 20.19
CA PHE A 71 1.56 -14.53 20.74
C PHE A 71 2.59 -15.65 21.03
N HIS A 72 3.89 -15.38 20.89
CA HIS A 72 4.96 -16.37 21.06
C HIS A 72 4.78 -17.64 20.19
N PHE A 73 4.13 -17.49 19.05
CA PHE A 73 3.82 -18.57 18.13
C PHE A 73 4.72 -18.52 16.89
N ASP A 74 5.91 -19.11 17.00
CA ASP A 74 6.89 -19.12 15.92
C ASP A 74 6.80 -20.38 15.05
N TRP A 75 6.28 -20.22 13.82
CA TRP A 75 6.23 -21.30 12.83
C TRP A 75 7.59 -21.48 12.15
N SER A 76 8.41 -20.44 12.14
CA SER A 76 9.70 -20.46 11.46
C SER A 76 10.71 -21.35 12.18
N THR A 77 10.49 -21.66 13.46
CA THR A 77 11.33 -22.60 14.22
C THR A 77 10.91 -24.05 14.05
N LYS A 78 9.67 -24.30 13.57
CA LYS A 78 9.10 -25.65 13.42
C LYS A 78 9.12 -26.15 11.98
N ASN A 79 9.04 -25.24 11.00
CA ASN A 79 8.94 -25.60 9.59
C ASN A 79 10.01 -24.88 8.77
N ARG A 80 10.93 -25.67 8.20
CA ARG A 80 12.04 -25.19 7.36
C ARG A 80 11.57 -24.44 6.12
N ILE A 81 10.50 -24.92 5.48
CA ILE A 81 9.91 -24.25 4.30
C ILE A 81 9.42 -22.87 4.72
N TRP A 82 8.69 -22.77 5.83
CA TRP A 82 8.18 -21.50 6.34
C TRP A 82 9.29 -20.52 6.72
N CYS A 83 10.37 -20.99 7.35
CA CYS A 83 11.56 -20.19 7.67
C CYS A 83 12.16 -19.54 6.42
N LYS A 84 12.43 -20.33 5.38
CA LYS A 84 13.00 -19.87 4.10
C LYS A 84 12.07 -18.93 3.35
N THR A 85 10.78 -19.30 3.21
CA THR A 85 9.82 -18.49 2.47
C THR A 85 9.54 -17.17 3.18
N ARG A 86 9.43 -17.16 4.51
CA ARG A 86 9.27 -15.92 5.29
C ARG A 86 10.45 -14.98 5.13
N ALA A 87 11.68 -15.49 5.24
CA ALA A 87 12.90 -14.70 5.08
C ALA A 87 13.06 -14.13 3.66
N THR A 88 12.41 -14.72 2.66
CA THR A 88 12.48 -14.29 1.25
C THR A 88 11.32 -13.38 0.86
N PHE A 89 10.08 -13.86 0.99
CA PHE A 89 8.90 -13.18 0.47
C PHE A 89 8.50 -11.95 1.29
N SER A 90 8.74 -11.96 2.61
CA SER A 90 8.43 -10.80 3.46
C SER A 90 9.23 -9.55 3.03
N PRO A 91 10.58 -9.58 3.02
CA PRO A 91 11.34 -8.41 2.57
C PRO A 91 11.15 -8.10 1.08
N ALA A 92 11.06 -9.11 0.19
CA ALA A 92 10.85 -8.88 -1.23
C ALA A 92 9.50 -8.17 -1.51
N SER A 93 8.40 -8.61 -0.91
CA SER A 93 7.09 -7.96 -1.09
C SER A 93 7.07 -6.51 -0.57
N PHE A 94 7.82 -6.24 0.50
CA PHE A 94 8.01 -4.89 1.04
C PHE A 94 8.66 -3.95 0.01
N LEU A 95 9.77 -4.38 -0.59
CA LEU A 95 10.49 -3.60 -1.59
C LEU A 95 9.73 -3.49 -2.91
N ILE A 96 9.01 -4.54 -3.32
CA ILE A 96 8.11 -4.46 -4.47
C ILE A 96 7.06 -3.37 -4.25
N SER A 97 6.44 -3.31 -3.06
CA SER A 97 5.47 -2.26 -2.75
C SER A 97 6.07 -0.85 -2.80
N PHE A 98 7.27 -0.66 -2.22
CA PHE A 98 7.98 0.62 -2.27
C PHE A 98 8.39 1.01 -3.69
N ALA A 99 8.94 0.07 -4.45
CA ALA A 99 9.31 0.30 -5.84
C ALA A 99 8.09 0.64 -6.69
N CYS A 100 6.97 -0.07 -6.55
CA CYS A 100 5.72 0.29 -7.23
C CYS A 100 5.22 1.68 -6.83
N THR A 101 5.35 2.07 -5.56
CA THR A 101 4.98 3.42 -5.12
C THR A 101 5.92 4.49 -5.73
N CYS A 102 7.21 4.19 -5.85
CA CYS A 102 8.16 5.03 -6.57
C CYS A 102 7.83 5.10 -8.07
N LEU A 103 7.48 4.00 -8.73
CA LEU A 103 7.05 4.00 -10.13
C LEU A 103 5.77 4.82 -10.33
N ALA A 104 4.79 4.69 -9.43
CA ALA A 104 3.61 5.55 -9.44
C ALA A 104 3.97 7.03 -9.32
N SER A 105 5.01 7.36 -8.53
CA SER A 105 5.51 8.73 -8.39
C SER A 105 6.18 9.28 -9.64
N VAL A 106 6.99 8.45 -10.29
CA VAL A 106 7.61 8.78 -11.57
C VAL A 106 6.55 8.95 -12.65
N ASP A 107 5.55 8.06 -12.73
CA ASP A 107 4.44 8.18 -13.68
C ASP A 107 3.68 9.49 -13.50
N ARG A 108 3.39 9.90 -12.25
CA ARG A 108 2.75 11.22 -12.00
C ARG A 108 3.62 12.37 -12.43
N PHE A 109 4.91 12.31 -12.17
CA PHE A 109 5.86 13.31 -12.68
C PHE A 109 5.82 13.38 -14.21
N LEU A 110 5.91 12.24 -14.91
CA LEU A 110 5.87 12.16 -16.37
C LEU A 110 4.58 12.72 -16.97
N VAL A 111 3.43 12.45 -16.35
CA VAL A 111 2.13 13.03 -16.75
C VAL A 111 2.09 14.54 -16.52
N SER A 112 2.74 15.03 -15.47
CA SER A 112 2.79 16.46 -15.15
C SER A 112 3.69 17.29 -16.09
N CYS A 113 4.59 16.63 -16.83
CA CYS A 113 5.51 17.29 -17.74
C CYS A 113 4.80 17.98 -18.92
N ARG A 114 5.29 19.16 -19.31
CA ARG A 114 4.76 19.92 -20.46
C ARG A 114 5.04 19.25 -21.80
N GLN A 115 6.20 18.59 -21.93
CA GLN A 115 6.63 17.97 -23.18
C GLN A 115 5.87 16.67 -23.42
N GLU A 116 5.30 16.52 -24.62
CA GLU A 116 4.52 15.34 -25.00
C GLU A 116 5.36 14.05 -25.00
N LYS A 117 6.66 14.15 -25.30
CA LYS A 117 7.61 13.04 -25.26
C LYS A 117 7.59 12.31 -23.91
N TYR A 118 7.64 13.06 -22.80
CA TYR A 118 7.62 12.47 -21.45
C TYR A 118 6.24 11.91 -21.09
N ARG A 119 5.17 12.62 -21.44
CA ARG A 119 3.80 12.13 -21.22
C ARG A 119 3.50 10.82 -21.97
N LYS A 120 4.13 10.60 -23.13
CA LYS A 120 3.98 9.36 -23.91
C LYS A 120 4.59 8.15 -23.21
N LEU A 121 5.46 8.33 -22.21
CA LEU A 121 5.99 7.22 -21.40
C LEU A 121 4.97 6.72 -20.38
N SER A 122 4.01 7.56 -19.98
CA SER A 122 2.87 7.18 -19.14
C SER A 122 1.81 6.43 -19.95
N ARG A 123 2.12 5.18 -20.35
CA ARG A 123 1.21 4.26 -21.04
C ARG A 123 1.01 3.01 -20.20
N LEU A 124 -0.18 2.45 -20.27
CA LEU A 124 -0.53 1.23 -19.54
C LEU A 124 0.41 0.04 -19.87
N SER A 125 0.83 -0.08 -21.14
CA SER A 125 1.77 -1.12 -21.56
C SER A 125 3.14 -0.97 -20.89
N ILE A 126 3.65 0.26 -20.78
CA ILE A 126 4.94 0.56 -20.14
C ILE A 126 4.83 0.29 -18.64
N ALA A 127 3.79 0.82 -17.98
CA ALA A 127 3.53 0.57 -16.57
C ALA A 127 3.42 -0.93 -16.23
N THR A 128 2.83 -1.73 -17.13
CA THR A 128 2.73 -3.18 -16.93
C THR A 128 4.10 -3.85 -16.98
N TRP A 129 4.96 -3.47 -17.93
CA TRP A 129 6.33 -3.95 -18.01
C TRP A 129 7.17 -3.52 -16.82
N GLU A 130 7.06 -2.26 -16.38
CA GLU A 130 7.77 -1.75 -15.20
C GLU A 130 7.44 -2.56 -13.93
N ILE A 131 6.15 -2.89 -13.73
CA ILE A 131 5.70 -3.73 -12.61
C ILE A 131 6.28 -5.15 -12.71
N ILE A 132 6.19 -5.79 -13.88
CA ILE A 132 6.69 -7.15 -14.09
C ILE A 132 8.19 -7.21 -13.81
N VAL A 133 8.96 -6.29 -14.40
CA VAL A 133 10.41 -6.19 -14.19
C VAL A 133 10.73 -5.95 -12.72
N THR A 134 9.98 -5.07 -12.05
CA THR A 134 10.16 -4.78 -10.62
C THR A 134 9.93 -6.02 -9.75
N ILE A 135 8.86 -6.78 -10.00
CA ILE A 135 8.57 -8.01 -9.26
C ILE A 135 9.67 -9.03 -9.46
N ILE A 136 10.08 -9.28 -10.71
CA ILE A 136 11.13 -10.25 -11.03
C ILE A 136 12.46 -9.83 -10.41
N PHE A 137 12.83 -8.55 -10.53
CA PHE A 137 14.08 -8.00 -9.99
C PHE A 137 14.19 -8.20 -8.48
N TRP A 138 13.17 -7.80 -7.71
CA TRP A 138 13.21 -7.93 -6.25
C TRP A 138 13.10 -9.38 -5.78
N LEU A 139 12.31 -10.22 -6.45
CA LEU A 139 12.30 -11.65 -6.14
C LEU A 139 13.69 -12.27 -6.38
N ALA A 140 14.35 -11.93 -7.50
CA ALA A 140 15.68 -12.43 -7.83
C ALA A 140 16.74 -12.04 -6.79
N ILE A 141 16.72 -10.79 -6.31
CA ILE A 141 17.65 -10.30 -5.26
C ILE A 141 17.52 -11.13 -3.97
N TYR A 142 16.31 -11.58 -3.63
CA TYR A 142 16.06 -12.33 -2.39
C TYR A 142 16.12 -13.85 -2.54
N ILE A 143 16.33 -14.40 -3.75
CA ILE A 143 16.56 -15.85 -3.95
C ILE A 143 17.64 -16.42 -3.02
N PRO A 144 18.78 -15.76 -2.75
CA PRO A 144 19.80 -16.29 -1.83
C PRO A 144 19.26 -16.63 -0.43
N TYR A 145 18.24 -15.91 0.06
CA TYR A 145 17.63 -16.22 1.37
C TYR A 145 16.89 -17.57 1.37
N LEU A 146 16.35 -18.03 0.23
CA LEU A 146 15.77 -19.37 0.13
C LEU A 146 16.84 -20.46 0.33
N VAL A 147 18.07 -20.20 -0.09
CA VAL A 147 19.17 -21.16 -0.01
C VAL A 147 19.80 -21.12 1.38
N TYR A 148 20.19 -19.93 1.84
CA TYR A 148 21.05 -19.75 3.00
C TYR A 148 20.34 -19.56 4.33
N THR A 149 19.01 -19.42 4.35
CA THR A 149 18.27 -19.38 5.61
C THR A 149 17.96 -20.79 6.10
N GLU A 150 18.29 -21.06 7.36
CA GLU A 150 18.08 -22.35 8.03
C GLU A 150 17.58 -22.16 9.48
N ILE A 151 17.11 -23.26 10.06
CA ILE A 151 16.77 -23.32 11.49
C ILE A 151 18.04 -23.68 12.25
N VAL A 152 18.50 -22.77 13.11
CA VAL A 152 19.73 -22.90 13.89
C VAL A 152 19.39 -23.00 15.37
N ARG A 153 20.22 -23.73 16.12
CA ARG A 153 20.14 -23.81 17.57
C ARG A 153 21.12 -22.83 18.19
N SER A 154 20.64 -21.97 19.09
CA SER A 154 21.48 -21.04 19.82
C SER A 154 22.46 -21.82 20.72
N PRO A 155 23.78 -21.58 20.63
CA PRO A 155 24.75 -22.27 21.48
C PRO A 155 24.63 -21.88 22.95
N PHE A 156 24.07 -20.70 23.25
CA PHE A 156 23.96 -20.19 24.62
C PHE A 156 22.65 -20.58 25.31
N THR A 157 21.54 -20.61 24.56
CA THR A 157 20.19 -20.81 25.14
C THR A 157 19.56 -22.14 24.74
N GLY A 158 20.11 -22.84 23.74
CA GLY A 158 19.54 -24.07 23.19
C GLY A 158 18.23 -23.88 22.40
N ILE A 159 17.74 -22.64 22.29
CA ILE A 159 16.49 -22.27 21.59
C ILE A 159 16.72 -22.32 20.07
N LEU A 160 15.74 -22.84 19.34
CA LEU A 160 15.72 -22.84 17.88
C LEU A 160 15.23 -21.50 17.34
N TYR A 161 15.91 -20.96 16.33
CA TYR A 161 15.51 -19.75 15.62
C TYR A 161 15.85 -19.85 14.14
N CYS A 162 15.10 -19.12 13.31
CA CYS A 162 15.33 -19.05 11.88
C CYS A 162 16.37 -17.96 11.58
N ALA A 163 17.50 -18.33 10.97
CA ALA A 163 18.62 -17.42 10.74
C ALA A 163 19.27 -17.61 9.37
N PHE A 164 19.91 -16.54 8.89
CA PHE A 164 20.77 -16.62 7.72
C PHE A 164 22.12 -17.26 8.12
N VAL A 165 22.48 -18.36 7.48
CA VAL A 165 23.70 -19.15 7.72
C VAL A 165 24.63 -19.12 6.50
N GLY A 166 24.39 -18.18 5.59
CA GLY A 166 25.22 -18.01 4.41
C GLY A 166 26.52 -17.29 4.72
N ASP A 167 27.23 -16.96 3.64
CA ASP A 167 28.51 -16.29 3.71
C ASP A 167 28.46 -14.93 4.44
N ALA A 168 29.49 -14.66 5.24
CA ALA A 168 29.59 -13.45 6.05
C ALA A 168 29.68 -12.19 5.18
N VAL A 169 30.30 -12.27 3.99
CA VAL A 169 30.38 -11.13 3.07
C VAL A 169 28.99 -10.75 2.58
N PHE A 170 28.16 -11.73 2.21
CA PHE A 170 26.78 -11.46 1.80
C PHE A 170 25.96 -10.88 2.96
N SER A 171 26.11 -11.40 4.18
CA SER A 171 25.39 -10.85 5.34
C SER A 171 25.80 -9.40 5.62
N ASN A 172 27.10 -9.08 5.53
CA ASN A 172 27.59 -7.71 5.69
C ASN A 172 27.10 -6.79 4.57
N TYR A 173 27.08 -7.27 3.33
CA TYR A 173 26.49 -6.53 2.20
C TYR A 173 25.01 -6.20 2.45
N GLN A 174 24.24 -7.17 2.95
CA GLN A 174 22.82 -6.98 3.21
C GLN A 174 22.57 -5.95 4.32
N ILE A 175 23.33 -6.04 5.41
CA ILE A 175 23.21 -5.13 6.55
C ILE A 175 23.70 -3.73 6.17
N TYR A 176 24.96 -3.58 5.77
CA TYR A 176 25.58 -2.26 5.66
C TYR A 176 25.25 -1.51 4.36
N PHE A 177 24.79 -2.21 3.32
CA PHE A 177 24.50 -1.61 2.03
C PHE A 177 23.05 -1.83 1.60
N ALA A 178 22.63 -3.08 1.42
CA ALA A 178 21.34 -3.38 0.80
C ALA A 178 20.17 -2.82 1.62
N PHE A 179 20.14 -3.06 2.92
CA PHE A 179 19.06 -2.59 3.79
C PHE A 179 18.93 -1.06 3.82
N PRO A 180 19.96 -0.27 4.17
CA PRO A 180 19.83 1.19 4.23
C PRO A 180 19.57 1.83 2.86
N VAL A 181 20.16 1.28 1.80
CA VAL A 181 19.97 1.81 0.44
C VAL A 181 18.58 1.48 -0.09
N TYR A 182 18.13 0.22 0.00
CA TYR A 182 16.87 -0.22 -0.61
C TYR A 182 15.64 0.19 0.18
N TYR A 183 15.70 0.20 1.51
CA TYR A 183 14.55 0.57 2.36
C TYR A 183 14.53 2.06 2.70
N GLY A 184 15.70 2.73 2.72
CA GLY A 184 15.84 4.11 3.14
C GLY A 184 16.13 5.05 1.97
N LEU A 185 17.37 5.06 1.51
CA LEU A 185 17.90 6.10 0.62
C LEU A 185 17.20 6.13 -0.75
N LEU A 186 17.07 4.99 -1.42
CA LEU A 186 16.52 4.90 -2.78
C LEU A 186 15.03 5.31 -2.82
N PRO A 187 14.11 4.75 -2.02
CA PRO A 187 12.71 5.17 -2.07
C PRO A 187 12.54 6.62 -1.64
N SER A 188 13.25 7.05 -0.59
CA SER A 188 13.10 8.41 -0.05
C SER A 188 13.54 9.48 -1.03
N THR A 189 14.68 9.28 -1.71
CA THR A 189 15.18 10.21 -2.72
C THR A 189 14.26 10.26 -3.93
N VAL A 190 13.84 9.11 -4.48
CA VAL A 190 12.95 9.06 -5.65
C VAL A 190 11.62 9.72 -5.34
N LEU A 191 10.97 9.39 -4.22
CA LEU A 191 9.69 9.97 -3.82
C LEU A 191 9.78 11.48 -3.58
N THR A 192 10.85 11.94 -2.92
CA THR A 192 11.04 13.38 -2.65
C THR A 192 11.27 14.16 -3.94
N ILE A 193 12.19 13.71 -4.80
CA ILE A 193 12.51 14.39 -6.06
C ILE A 193 11.28 14.42 -6.97
N THR A 194 10.66 13.26 -7.22
CA THR A 194 9.48 13.19 -8.09
C THR A 194 8.28 13.92 -7.51
N GLY A 195 8.09 13.90 -6.18
CA GLY A 195 7.05 14.65 -5.49
C GLY A 195 7.20 16.16 -5.68
N LEU A 196 8.40 16.69 -5.43
CA LEU A 196 8.70 18.13 -5.61
C LEU A 196 8.53 18.57 -7.06
N LEU A 197 9.04 17.77 -8.01
CA LEU A 197 8.89 18.06 -9.44
C LEU A 197 7.43 18.03 -9.88
N THR A 198 6.66 17.04 -9.40
CA THR A 198 5.22 16.93 -9.70
C THR A 198 4.46 18.11 -9.12
N TYR A 199 4.74 18.52 -7.89
CA TYR A 199 4.12 19.69 -7.26
C TYR A 199 4.36 20.96 -8.08
N LYS A 200 5.63 21.21 -8.48
CA LYS A 200 6.01 22.37 -9.29
C LYS A 200 5.31 22.40 -10.65
N ASN A 201 5.16 21.24 -11.28
CA ASN A 201 4.53 21.12 -12.60
C ASN A 201 3.00 21.24 -12.55
N THR A 202 2.37 20.76 -11.48
CA THR A 202 0.91 20.74 -11.35
C THR A 202 0.28 22.13 -11.35
N ASN A 203 1.00 23.13 -10.84
CA ASN A 203 0.56 24.53 -10.85
C ASN A 203 0.53 25.16 -12.26
N LYS A 204 1.16 24.53 -13.26
CA LYS A 204 1.31 25.07 -14.62
C LYS A 204 0.49 24.35 -15.69
N LEU A 205 -0.24 23.30 -15.34
CA LEU A 205 -1.01 22.50 -16.30
C LEU A 205 -2.31 23.21 -16.70
N GLN A 206 -2.35 23.82 -17.89
CA GLN A 206 -3.57 24.27 -18.58
C GLN A 206 -4.13 23.15 -19.48
N ILE A 207 -4.75 22.13 -18.89
CA ILE A 207 -5.40 21.02 -19.61
C ILE A 207 -6.93 21.19 -19.52
N ASN A 208 -7.72 20.52 -20.35
CA ASN A 208 -9.18 20.46 -20.22
C ASN A 208 -9.64 20.26 -18.76
N ARG A 209 -10.55 21.14 -18.30
CA ARG A 209 -11.01 21.27 -16.91
C ARG A 209 -11.40 19.95 -16.24
N GLN A 210 -12.04 19.05 -16.97
CA GLN A 210 -12.49 17.75 -16.42
C GLN A 210 -11.34 16.73 -16.24
N ARG A 211 -10.42 16.64 -17.20
CA ARG A 211 -9.23 15.76 -17.06
C ARG A 211 -8.27 16.30 -16.00
N GLN A 212 -8.20 17.62 -15.83
CA GLN A 212 -7.44 18.25 -14.76
C GLN A 212 -7.92 17.83 -13.37
N LEU A 213 -9.23 17.79 -13.12
CA LEU A 213 -9.75 17.48 -11.79
C LEU A 213 -9.35 16.08 -11.32
N VAL A 214 -9.48 15.07 -12.18
CA VAL A 214 -9.09 13.69 -11.87
C VAL A 214 -7.58 13.59 -11.65
N GLN A 215 -6.78 14.22 -12.51
CA GLN A 215 -5.32 14.23 -12.38
C GLN A 215 -4.84 14.95 -11.12
N LYS A 216 -5.48 16.08 -10.77
CA LYS A 216 -5.18 16.84 -9.55
C LYS A 216 -5.53 16.05 -8.30
N GLN A 217 -6.64 15.31 -8.31
CA GLN A 217 -6.99 14.42 -7.18
C GLN A 217 -5.95 13.32 -6.99
N ILE A 218 -5.57 12.60 -8.04
CA ILE A 218 -4.59 11.50 -7.93
C ILE A 218 -3.21 12.06 -7.52
N THR A 219 -2.83 13.21 -8.05
CA THR A 219 -1.58 13.88 -7.66
C THR A 219 -1.60 14.31 -6.18
N SER A 220 -2.71 14.89 -5.71
CA SER A 220 -2.86 15.29 -4.31
C SER A 220 -2.77 14.08 -3.36
N MET A 221 -3.42 12.96 -3.71
CA MET A 221 -3.32 11.72 -2.94
C MET A 221 -1.88 11.26 -2.77
N MET A 222 -1.12 11.25 -3.87
CA MET A 222 0.27 10.82 -3.86
C MET A 222 1.17 11.78 -3.07
N LEU A 223 0.99 13.09 -3.22
CA LEU A 223 1.75 14.10 -2.47
C LEU A 223 1.51 14.01 -0.96
N ILE A 224 0.32 13.61 -0.51
CA ILE A 224 0.03 13.34 0.90
C ILE A 224 0.64 12.01 1.35
N GLN A 225 0.71 11.01 0.47
CA GLN A 225 1.27 9.71 0.80
C GLN A 225 2.80 9.75 0.99
N ILE A 226 3.53 10.57 0.23
CA ILE A 226 4.98 10.72 0.32
C ILE A 226 5.48 11.01 1.75
N PRO A 227 5.02 12.06 2.45
CA PRO A 227 5.49 12.34 3.81
C PRO A 227 5.15 11.20 4.77
N ILE A 228 3.99 10.55 4.64
CA ILE A 228 3.62 9.39 5.48
C ILE A 228 4.65 8.27 5.31
N ILE A 229 5.07 7.98 4.07
CA ILE A 229 6.12 7.00 3.79
C ILE A 229 7.42 7.43 4.47
N LEU A 230 7.89 8.66 4.22
CA LEU A 230 9.16 9.15 4.76
C LEU A 230 9.20 9.11 6.29
N PHE A 231 8.15 9.58 6.96
CA PHE A 231 8.05 9.57 8.42
C PHE A 231 7.96 8.16 9.00
N SER A 232 7.47 7.19 8.24
CA SER A 232 7.35 5.80 8.71
C SER A 232 8.61 4.98 8.43
N THR A 233 9.28 5.21 7.30
CA THR A 233 10.41 4.40 6.84
C THR A 233 11.76 4.88 7.35
N LEU A 234 12.00 6.19 7.41
CA LEU A 234 13.28 6.72 7.84
C LEU A 234 13.62 6.35 9.30
N PRO A 235 12.70 6.50 10.28
CA PRO A 235 12.97 6.05 11.64
C PRO A 235 13.25 4.54 11.70
N TYR A 236 12.50 3.75 10.94
CA TYR A 236 12.70 2.30 10.90
C TYR A 236 14.13 1.94 10.43
N VAL A 237 14.60 2.54 9.34
CA VAL A 237 15.93 2.29 8.82
C VAL A 237 17.01 2.78 9.79
N ILE A 238 16.89 4.01 10.30
CA ILE A 238 17.88 4.62 11.19
C ILE A 238 18.04 3.79 12.47
N PHE A 239 16.95 3.42 13.14
CA PHE A 239 17.02 2.67 14.40
C PHE A 239 17.47 1.23 14.20
N THR A 240 17.09 0.58 13.09
CA THR A 240 17.55 -0.79 12.78
C THR A 240 19.04 -0.82 12.51
N GLU A 241 19.55 0.15 11.74
CA GLU A 241 20.99 0.29 11.51
C GLU A 241 21.74 0.64 12.79
N TYR A 242 21.26 1.61 13.57
CA TYR A 242 21.86 1.97 14.86
C TYR A 242 21.97 0.75 15.78
N SER A 243 20.91 -0.06 15.90
CA SER A 243 20.90 -1.29 16.71
C SER A 243 21.94 -2.31 16.21
N THR A 244 22.12 -2.41 14.90
CA THR A 244 23.06 -3.35 14.29
C THR A 244 24.51 -2.89 14.44
N PHE A 245 24.82 -1.62 14.19
CA PHE A 245 26.17 -1.06 14.37
C PHE A 245 26.65 -1.14 15.81
N THR A 246 25.75 -0.93 16.76
CA THR A 246 26.08 -0.94 18.19
C THR A 246 25.96 -2.33 18.82
N ALA A 247 25.68 -3.38 18.04
CA ALA A 247 25.46 -4.74 18.56
C ALA A 247 26.69 -5.35 19.25
N THR A 248 27.91 -4.92 18.89
CA THR A 248 29.17 -5.38 19.48
C THR A 248 29.64 -4.52 20.66
N MET A 249 28.98 -3.39 20.91
CA MET A 249 29.34 -2.49 22.00
C MET A 249 28.75 -2.99 23.33
N THR A 250 29.50 -2.80 24.41
CA THR A 250 29.01 -3.08 25.78
C THR A 250 27.91 -2.08 26.15
N LYS A 251 26.69 -2.57 26.37
CA LYS A 251 25.52 -1.76 26.73
C LYS A 251 25.01 -2.14 28.11
N SER A 252 24.43 -1.19 28.83
CA SER A 252 23.66 -1.51 30.04
C SER A 252 22.35 -2.21 29.69
N ASP A 253 21.79 -2.98 30.62
CA ASP A 253 20.52 -3.67 30.41
C ASP A 253 19.39 -2.70 30.01
N ASN A 254 19.33 -1.54 30.67
CA ASN A 254 18.37 -0.48 30.35
C ASN A 254 18.50 0.03 28.91
N GLN A 255 19.74 0.24 28.43
CA GLN A 255 19.97 0.68 27.05
C GLN A 255 19.50 -0.37 26.04
N ARG A 256 19.80 -1.65 26.29
CA ARG A 256 19.38 -2.75 25.42
C ARG A 256 17.85 -2.86 25.35
N THR A 257 17.16 -2.71 26.47
CA THR A 257 15.68 -2.75 26.52
C THR A 257 15.07 -1.58 25.74
N VAL A 258 15.58 -0.35 25.92
CA VAL A 258 15.10 0.82 25.18
C VAL A 258 15.29 0.65 23.67
N GLU A 259 16.47 0.21 23.23
CA GLU A 259 16.73 -0.01 21.81
C GLU A 259 15.80 -1.05 21.19
N LEU A 260 15.54 -2.14 21.91
CA LEU A 260 14.70 -3.22 21.41
C LEU A 260 13.23 -2.79 21.34
N VAL A 261 12.74 -2.05 22.35
CA VAL A 261 11.39 -1.46 22.33
C VAL A 261 11.26 -0.45 21.20
N MET A 262 12.21 0.46 21.03
CA MET A 262 12.19 1.46 19.96
C MET A 262 12.22 0.79 18.58
N THR A 263 13.12 -0.19 18.37
CA THR A 263 13.20 -0.96 17.12
C THR A 263 11.87 -1.66 16.82
N ASN A 264 11.19 -2.20 17.83
CA ASN A 264 9.88 -2.82 17.66
C ASN A 264 8.80 -1.79 17.25
N ILE A 265 8.75 -0.65 17.93
CA ILE A 265 7.79 0.42 17.65
C ILE A 265 7.98 0.94 16.22
N VAL A 266 9.20 1.28 15.81
CA VAL A 266 9.44 1.80 14.45
C VAL A 266 9.20 0.73 13.39
N SER A 267 9.50 -0.54 13.68
CA SER A 267 9.22 -1.65 12.76
C SER A 267 7.72 -1.82 12.51
N ILE A 268 6.89 -1.76 13.56
CA ILE A 268 5.43 -1.85 13.43
C ILE A 268 4.88 -0.59 12.76
N THR A 269 5.38 0.59 13.14
CA THR A 269 4.99 1.88 12.55
C THR A 269 5.27 1.91 11.04
N CYS A 270 6.34 1.26 10.58
CA CYS A 270 6.64 1.17 9.15
C CYS A 270 5.51 0.51 8.35
N TYR A 271 4.75 -0.42 8.95
CA TYR A 271 3.60 -1.07 8.30
C TYR A 271 2.40 -0.13 8.06
N ILE A 272 2.35 1.02 8.74
CA ILE A 272 1.36 2.08 8.48
C ILE A 272 1.41 2.51 7.01
N THR A 273 2.59 2.51 6.39
CA THR A 273 2.78 2.78 4.96
C THR A 273 1.90 1.92 4.05
N PHE A 274 1.69 0.65 4.40
CA PHE A 274 0.88 -0.28 3.61
C PHE A 274 -0.60 -0.23 3.97
N ALA A 275 -0.93 0.26 5.18
CA ALA A 275 -2.31 0.37 5.66
C ALA A 275 -2.99 1.70 5.27
N CYS A 276 -2.23 2.81 5.26
CA CYS A 276 -2.74 4.15 5.03
C CYS A 276 -3.30 4.49 3.63
N PRO A 277 -2.89 3.87 2.50
CA PRO A 277 -3.26 4.37 1.16
C PRO A 277 -4.77 4.56 0.97
N PHE A 278 -5.59 3.64 1.48
CA PHE A 278 -7.05 3.77 1.41
C PHE A 278 -7.58 4.99 2.17
N PHE A 279 -7.11 5.21 3.39
CA PHE A 279 -7.54 6.33 4.22
C PHE A 279 -7.13 7.67 3.62
N VAL A 280 -5.95 7.74 2.99
CA VAL A 280 -5.50 8.89 2.22
C VAL A 280 -6.41 9.12 1.00
N PHE A 281 -6.68 8.06 0.22
CA PHE A 281 -7.52 8.17 -0.99
C PHE A 281 -8.95 8.60 -0.65
N PHE A 282 -9.51 8.04 0.42
CA PHE A 282 -10.82 8.38 0.95
C PHE A 282 -10.89 9.83 1.47
N SER A 283 -9.87 10.28 2.20
CA SER A 283 -9.85 11.65 2.75
C SER A 283 -9.65 12.71 1.67
N THR A 284 -8.90 12.39 0.62
CA THR A 284 -8.48 13.38 -0.38
C THR A 284 -9.44 13.52 -1.57
N SER A 285 -10.08 12.46 -2.06
CA SER A 285 -10.95 12.55 -3.24
C SER A 285 -12.43 12.49 -2.92
N LYS A 286 -13.15 13.55 -3.34
CA LYS A 286 -14.62 13.59 -3.34
C LYS A 286 -15.22 12.46 -4.17
N THR A 287 -14.67 12.21 -5.35
CA THR A 287 -15.11 11.15 -6.27
C THR A 287 -14.92 9.78 -5.63
N PHE A 288 -13.79 9.55 -4.96
CA PHE A 288 -13.55 8.30 -4.25
C PHE A 288 -14.51 8.11 -3.06
N ARG A 289 -14.83 9.19 -2.32
CA ARG A 289 -15.86 9.15 -1.28
C ARG A 289 -17.25 8.85 -1.83
N GLU A 290 -17.62 9.45 -2.95
CA GLU A 290 -18.91 9.21 -3.60
C GLU A 290 -19.01 7.77 -4.10
N ASP A 291 -17.97 7.23 -4.74
CA ASP A 291 -17.91 5.83 -5.18
C ASP A 291 -17.95 4.85 -4.00
N ALA A 292 -17.22 5.16 -2.91
CA ALA A 292 -17.28 4.37 -1.67
C ALA A 292 -18.67 4.42 -1.04
N LYS A 293 -19.28 5.61 -0.90
CA LYS A 293 -20.64 5.77 -0.39
C LYS A 293 -21.65 5.00 -1.24
N MET A 294 -21.53 5.03 -2.57
CA MET A 294 -22.39 4.23 -3.45
C MET A 294 -22.22 2.72 -3.20
N LEU A 295 -21.01 2.23 -2.95
CA LEU A 295 -20.80 0.83 -2.59
C LEU A 295 -21.51 0.43 -1.28
N PHE A 296 -21.52 1.32 -0.28
CA PHE A 296 -22.20 1.07 1.00
C PHE A 296 -23.73 1.27 0.93
N LEU A 297 -24.20 2.30 0.21
CA LEU A 297 -25.61 2.68 0.16
C LEU A 297 -26.41 1.92 -0.92
N CYS A 298 -25.82 1.60 -2.08
CA CYS A 298 -26.51 0.88 -3.17
C CYS A 298 -26.59 -0.64 -2.98
N ARG A 299 -26.05 -1.21 -1.89
CA ARG A 299 -26.31 -2.62 -1.56
C ARG A 299 -27.81 -2.87 -1.30
N LYS A 300 -28.57 -1.85 -0.90
CA LYS A 300 -30.05 -1.91 -0.82
C LYS A 300 -30.77 -1.76 -2.17
N ALA A 301 -30.21 -1.06 -3.15
CA ALA A 301 -30.87 -0.80 -4.43
C ALA A 301 -30.56 -1.85 -5.52
N THR A 302 -29.43 -2.56 -5.40
CA THR A 302 -28.99 -3.50 -6.45
C THR A 302 -29.77 -4.82 -6.42
N LEU A 303 -30.33 -5.22 -5.26
CA LEU A 303 -31.25 -6.38 -5.16
C LEU A 303 -32.60 -6.16 -5.86
N LEU A 304 -32.98 -4.91 -6.15
CA LEU A 304 -34.19 -4.59 -6.91
C LEU A 304 -33.94 -4.43 -8.43
N ARG A 305 -32.68 -4.44 -8.88
CA ARG A 305 -32.32 -4.20 -10.29
C ARG A 305 -32.00 -5.45 -11.09
N THR A 306 -31.91 -6.62 -10.45
CA THR A 306 -31.71 -7.91 -11.14
C THR A 306 -32.90 -8.37 -11.98
N ASN A 307 -34.05 -7.67 -11.92
CA ASN A 307 -35.22 -7.94 -12.78
C ASN A 307 -35.34 -7.04 -14.02
N GLN A 308 -34.33 -6.22 -14.35
CA GLN A 308 -34.32 -5.50 -15.63
C GLN A 308 -33.03 -5.77 -16.41
N VAL A 309 -33.20 -6.57 -17.47
CA VAL A 309 -32.21 -6.87 -18.51
C VAL A 309 -31.71 -5.55 -19.12
N GLN A 310 -30.39 -5.28 -19.04
CA GLN A 310 -29.77 -4.22 -19.83
C GLN A 310 -29.38 -4.75 -21.23
N PRO A 311 -29.64 -3.98 -22.30
CA PRO A 311 -29.20 -4.36 -23.64
C PRO A 311 -27.69 -4.21 -23.80
N ARG A 312 -27.12 -5.20 -24.50
CA ARG A 312 -25.70 -5.41 -24.75
C ARG A 312 -25.20 -4.46 -25.84
N PHE A 313 -24.62 -3.30 -25.49
CA PHE A 313 -23.96 -2.44 -26.48
C PHE A 313 -22.57 -2.97 -26.83
N ARG A 314 -22.50 -3.63 -27.99
CA ARG A 314 -21.29 -4.09 -28.68
C ARG A 314 -20.90 -3.03 -29.73
N ASN A 315 -19.61 -2.70 -29.77
CA ASN A 315 -18.88 -2.06 -30.88
C ASN A 315 -19.25 -0.62 -31.28
N ASN A 316 -18.43 0.36 -30.85
CA ASN A 316 -17.68 1.27 -31.74
C ASN A 316 -17.04 2.40 -30.91
N MET A 317 -15.77 2.21 -30.53
CA MET A 317 -14.98 3.20 -29.81
C MET A 317 -14.06 3.95 -30.78
N ARG A 318 -14.63 4.80 -31.64
CA ARG A 318 -13.95 5.93 -32.27
C ARG A 318 -15.00 7.01 -32.53
N TYR A 319 -14.67 8.24 -32.16
CA TYR A 319 -15.52 9.44 -32.27
C TYR A 319 -16.70 9.51 -31.29
N ILE A 320 -16.52 10.32 -30.24
CA ILE A 320 -17.40 11.44 -29.85
C ILE A 320 -16.87 11.91 -28.49
N GLN A 321 -16.00 12.92 -28.58
CA GLN A 321 -15.64 13.78 -27.47
C GLN A 321 -16.43 15.08 -27.65
N SER A 322 -17.76 15.01 -27.55
CA SER A 322 -18.64 16.17 -27.51
C SER A 322 -20.06 15.71 -27.16
N ILE A 323 -20.41 15.74 -25.88
CA ILE A 323 -21.74 16.12 -25.38
C ILE A 323 -21.54 16.48 -23.91
N SER A 324 -21.50 17.79 -23.66
CA SER A 324 -22.28 18.46 -22.62
C SER A 324 -22.97 17.50 -21.63
N MET A 325 -22.36 17.29 -20.45
CA MET A 325 -23.16 16.93 -19.28
C MET A 325 -23.88 18.19 -18.81
N ARG A 326 -25.06 18.41 -19.37
CA ARG A 326 -26.13 19.11 -18.65
C ARG A 326 -26.34 18.38 -17.33
N THR A 327 -26.24 19.17 -16.28
CA THR A 327 -26.91 18.99 -14.99
C THR A 327 -28.22 18.20 -15.11
N ASN A 328 -28.20 16.97 -14.62
CA ASN A 328 -29.38 16.30 -14.06
C ASN A 328 -28.99 15.84 -12.66
N GLN A 329 -29.04 16.79 -11.72
CA GLN A 329 -29.38 16.46 -10.34
C GLN A 329 -30.80 15.91 -10.39
N ILE A 330 -30.96 14.59 -10.25
CA ILE A 330 -32.24 13.99 -9.91
C ILE A 330 -32.25 13.98 -8.38
N PRO A 331 -33.05 14.81 -7.69
CA PRO A 331 -33.20 14.72 -6.26
C PRO A 331 -33.95 13.43 -5.92
N CYS A 332 -33.35 12.60 -5.06
CA CYS A 332 -34.07 11.58 -4.32
C CYS A 332 -35.05 12.28 -3.35
N ASN A 333 -36.24 12.63 -3.82
CA ASN A 333 -37.36 13.01 -2.97
C ASN A 333 -38.48 11.98 -3.16
N PHE A 334 -38.52 11.00 -2.25
CA PHE A 334 -39.48 9.89 -2.24
C PHE A 334 -40.84 10.28 -1.61
N THR A 335 -41.05 11.56 -1.31
CA THR A 335 -42.21 12.04 -0.53
C THR A 335 -43.34 12.64 -1.39
N THR A 336 -43.13 12.84 -2.69
CA THR A 336 -44.14 13.51 -3.55
C THR A 336 -45.00 12.54 -4.37
N MET A 337 -44.70 11.24 -4.38
CA MET A 337 -45.42 10.25 -5.19
C MET A 337 -46.67 9.65 -4.51
N VAL A 338 -46.91 9.97 -3.23
CA VAL A 338 -48.09 9.49 -2.48
C VAL A 338 -49.23 10.53 -2.44
N LYS A 339 -49.00 11.78 -2.86
CA LYS A 339 -50.06 12.82 -2.89
C LYS A 339 -50.87 12.89 -4.20
N ASN A 340 -50.43 12.24 -5.29
CA ASN A 340 -51.11 12.31 -6.59
C ASN A 340 -51.95 11.07 -6.96
N ILE A 341 -52.26 10.20 -5.99
CA ILE A 341 -53.17 9.05 -6.19
C ILE A 341 -54.52 9.25 -5.47
N LYS A 342 -54.71 10.36 -4.74
CA LYS A 342 -55.95 10.66 -3.99
C LYS A 342 -56.86 11.74 -4.59
N SER A 343 -56.65 12.16 -5.84
CA SER A 343 -57.45 13.22 -6.48
C SER A 343 -58.00 12.86 -7.87
N THR A 344 -58.22 11.58 -8.16
CA THR A 344 -58.74 11.14 -9.47
C THR A 344 -59.85 10.09 -9.34
N THR A 345 -60.73 10.27 -8.36
CA THR A 345 -62.04 9.62 -8.28
C THR A 345 -63.00 10.61 -7.66
N VAL A 346 -64.18 10.75 -8.27
CA VAL A 346 -65.29 11.70 -8.00
C VAL A 346 -65.26 12.96 -8.89
N ASN A 347 -65.75 12.78 -10.12
CA ASN A 347 -66.73 13.65 -10.79
C ASN A 347 -66.95 13.12 -12.22
N GLU A 348 -67.97 12.27 -12.40
CA GLU A 348 -68.85 12.24 -13.58
C GLU A 348 -69.99 11.24 -13.29
N GLU A 349 -71.21 11.80 -13.33
CA GLU A 349 -72.57 11.20 -13.30
C GLU A 349 -73.14 10.63 -12.00
#